data_AF-A0A0X8GS05-F1
#
_entry.id   AF-A0A0X8GS05-F1
#
_cell.length_a   1.000
_cell.length_b   1.000
_cell.length_c   1.000
_cell.angle_alpha   90.00
_cell.angle_beta   90.00
_cell.angle_gamma   90.00
#
_symmetry.space_group_name_H-M   'P 1'
#
loop_
_entity.id
_entity.type
_entity.pdbx_description
1 polymer ?
#
loop_
_entity_poly.entity_id
_entity_poly.type
_entity_poly.pdbx_seq_one_letter_code
_entity_poly.pdbx_strand_id
1 'polypeptide(L)' 'MFGIGDDYQWALVGNPNHKYLWLLSRSQSISSQDLNTALDIAKEQGFDISKLNYTLQRHE' A
#
# COMPACT_ATOMS: atom_id res chain seq x y z
N MET A 1 -4.60 -9.54 -5.00
CA MET A 1 -3.90 -8.25 -5.23
C MET A 1 -4.99 -7.24 -5.52
N PHE A 2 -4.95 -6.08 -4.86
CA PHE A 2 -6.02 -5.07 -4.94
C PHE A 2 -5.64 -3.85 -5.77
N GLY A 3 -4.35 -3.58 -5.96
CA GLY A 3 -3.86 -2.48 -6.78
C GLY A 3 -2.38 -2.67 -7.14
N ILE A 4 -1.97 -2.05 -8.24
CA ILE A 4 -0.58 -2.05 -8.72
C ILE A 4 -0.24 -0.71 -9.35
N GLY A 5 0.98 -0.23 -9.10
CA GLY A 5 1.48 1.00 -9.68
C GLY A 5 2.09 0.81 -11.07
N ASP A 6 2.37 1.93 -11.73
CA ASP A 6 3.11 1.97 -12.99
C ASP A 6 4.45 1.23 -12.86
N ASP A 7 4.85 0.53 -13.93
CA ASP A 7 6.06 -0.29 -13.99
C ASP A 7 6.25 -1.24 -12.78
N TYR A 8 5.15 -1.66 -12.15
CA TYR A 8 5.16 -2.51 -10.96
C TYR A 8 6.00 -1.92 -9.81
N GLN A 9 6.08 -0.58 -9.73
CA GLN A 9 6.88 0.10 -8.69
C GLN A 9 6.30 -0.10 -7.30
N TRP A 10 4.98 -0.27 -7.18
CA TRP A 10 4.33 -0.63 -5.93
C TRP A 10 3.18 -1.63 -6.15
N ALA A 11 2.81 -2.33 -5.08
CA ALA A 11 1.77 -3.35 -5.06
C ALA A 11 0.96 -3.30 -3.76
N LEU A 12 -0.37 -3.30 -3.87
CA LEU A 12 -1.28 -3.41 -2.75
C LEU A 12 -1.80 -4.85 -2.63
N VAL A 13 -1.43 -5.51 -1.54
CA VAL A 13 -1.69 -6.93 -1.30
C VAL A 13 -2.44 -7.07 0.03
N GLY A 14 -3.55 -7.78 0.02
CA GLY A 14 -4.29 -8.08 1.24
C GLY A 14 -5.09 -9.37 1.08
N ASN A 15 -5.95 -9.65 2.04
CA ASN A 15 -6.82 -10.82 2.01
C ASN A 15 -8.32 -10.45 1.90
N PRO A 16 -9.19 -11.34 1.38
CA PRO A 16 -10.60 -11.02 1.11
C PRO A 16 -11.46 -10.71 2.34
N ASN A 17 -11.02 -11.09 3.55
CA ASN A 17 -11.74 -10.77 4.79
C ASN A 17 -11.27 -9.46 5.45
N HIS A 18 -10.42 -8.70 4.76
CA HIS A 18 -9.90 -7.39 5.13
C HIS A 18 -9.12 -7.35 6.45
N LYS A 19 -8.64 -8.49 6.94
CA LYS A 19 -7.86 -8.58 8.17
C LYS A 19 -6.40 -8.18 7.98
N TYR A 20 -5.86 -8.36 6.77
CA TYR A 20 -4.46 -8.12 6.47
C TYR A 20 -4.29 -7.33 5.18
N LEU A 21 -3.41 -6.33 5.23
CA LEU A 21 -3.08 -5.44 4.13
C LEU A 21 -1.60 -5.04 4.22
N TRP A 22 -0.91 -5.08 3.08
CA TRP A 22 0.45 -4.62 2.90
C TRP A 22 0.56 -3.80 1.62
N LEU A 23 1.28 -2.68 1.71
CA LEU A 23 1.75 -1.93 0.56
C LEU A 23 3.25 -2.23 0.40
N LEU A 24 3.62 -2.80 -0.74
CA LEU A 24 4.99 -3.15 -1.09
C LEU A 24 5.48 -2.17 -2.16
N SER A 25 6.73 -1.74 -2.06
CA SER A 25 7.38 -0.85 -3.03
C SER A 25 8.74 -1.43 -3.41
N ARG A 26 9.14 -1.26 -4.67
CA ARG A 26 10.50 -1.61 -5.14
C ARG A 26 11.56 -0.66 -4.60
N SER A 27 11.17 0.59 -4.36
CA SER A 27 12.01 1.61 -3.71
C SER A 27 11.77 1.63 -2.20
N GLN A 28 12.81 1.97 -1.43
CA GLN A 28 12.73 2.19 0.02
C GLN A 28 11.75 3.32 0.38
N SER A 29 11.59 4.30 -0.51
CA SER A 29 10.58 5.35 -0.39
C SER A 29 9.56 5.28 -1.52
N ILE A 30 8.32 5.64 -1.19
CA ILE A 30 7.23 5.80 -2.12
C ILE A 30 6.84 7.29 -2.18
N SER A 31 6.43 7.78 -3.34
CA SER A 31 5.93 9.14 -3.46
C SER A 31 4.62 9.30 -2.67
N SER A 32 4.35 10.50 -2.15
CA SER A 32 3.09 10.77 -1.45
C SER A 32 1.87 10.55 -2.34
N GLN A 33 2.01 10.79 -3.64
CA GLN A 33 0.94 10.59 -4.62
C GLN A 33 0.61 9.10 -4.80
N ASP A 34 1.61 8.25 -4.97
CA ASP A 34 1.43 6.80 -5.11
C ASP A 34 0.90 6.18 -3.83
N LEU A 35 1.40 6.64 -2.68
CA LEU A 35 0.90 6.22 -1.37
C LEU A 35 -0.58 6.54 -1.24
N ASN A 36 -0.98 7.78 -1.50
CA ASN A 36 -2.39 8.19 -1.43
C ASN A 36 -3.27 7.37 -2.38
N THR A 37 -2.80 7.14 -3.60
CA THR A 37 -3.51 6.31 -4.59
C THR A 37 -3.72 4.89 -4.06
N ALA A 38 -2.69 4.25 -3.51
CA ALA A 38 -2.82 2.91 -2.93
C ALA A 38 -3.76 2.89 -1.71
N LEU A 39 -3.73 3.91 -0.87
CA LEU A 39 -4.60 4.03 0.30
C LEU A 39 -6.07 4.25 -0.08
N ASP A 40 -6.34 5.01 -1.13
CA ASP A 40 -7.71 5.22 -1.60
C ASP A 40 -8.29 3.94 -2.20
N ILE A 41 -7.50 3.18 -2.98
CA ILE A 41 -7.88 1.84 -3.43
C ILE A 41 -8.19 0.95 -2.23
N ALA A 42 -7.36 0.95 -1.18
CA ALA A 42 -7.60 0.15 0.02
C ALA A 42 -8.93 0.51 0.70
N LYS A 43 -9.26 1.80 0.82
CA LYS A 43 -10.55 2.26 1.39
C LYS A 43 -11.74 1.81 0.53
N GLU A 44 -11.65 1.97 -0.78
CA GLU A 44 -12.69 1.56 -1.72
C GLU A 44 -12.96 0.05 -1.66
N GLN A 45 -11.92 -0.74 -1.41
CA GLN A 45 -12.03 -2.19 -1.19
C GLN A 45 -12.52 -2.55 0.21
N GLY A 46 -12.76 -1.59 1.11
CA GLY A 46 -13.32 -1.83 2.44
C GLY A 46 -12.30 -2.16 3.52
N PHE A 47 -11.01 -1.85 3.31
CA PHE A 47 -10.00 -1.94 4.36
C PHE A 47 -10.02 -0.72 5.27
N ASP A 48 -9.84 -0.96 6.57
CA ASP A 48 -9.66 0.09 7.56
C ASP A 48 -8.19 0.55 7.60
N ILE A 49 -7.86 1.56 6.80
CA ILE A 49 -6.49 2.07 6.68
C ILE A 49 -5.97 2.76 7.95
N SER A 50 -6.83 3.08 8.92
CA SER A 50 -6.40 3.66 10.20
C SER A 50 -5.54 2.69 11.02
N LYS A 51 -5.63 1.40 10.72
CA LYS A 51 -4.84 0.32 11.35
C LYS A 51 -3.47 0.11 10.71
N LEU A 52 -3.14 0.85 9.66
CA LEU A 52 -1.85 0.71 8.99
C LEU A 52 -0.71 1.15 9.90
N ASN A 53 0.34 0.33 9.93
CA ASN A 53 1.58 0.63 10.62
C ASN A 53 2.64 0.96 9.58
N TYR A 54 3.11 2.20 9.57
CA TYR A 54 4.18 2.62 8.67
C TYR A 54 5.51 2.05 9.15
N THR A 55 6.14 1.27 8.29
CA THR A 55 7.44 0.67 8.59
C THR A 55 8.54 1.70 8.43
N LEU A 56 9.51 1.71 9.35
CA LEU A 56 10.71 2.51 9.20
C LEU A 56 11.52 1.96 8.02
N GLN A 57 11.77 2.82 7.03
CA GLN A 57 12.63 2.51 5.89
C GLN A 57 13.96 3.22 6.10
N ARG A 58 15.06 2.46 6.02
CA ARG A 58 16.40 3.06 6.08
C ARG A 58 16.64 3.76 4.74
N HIS A 59 16.97 5.04 4.79
CA HIS A 59 17.60 5.74 3.67
C HIS A 59 19.11 5.58 3.84
N GLU A 60 19.75 4.85 2.92
CA GLU A 60 21.21 4.73 2.87
C GLU A 60 21.85 5.91 2.15
#